data_AF-A0A2V8M688-F1
#
_entry.id   AF-A0A2V8M688-F1
#
_cell.length_a   1.000
_cell.length_b   1.000
_cell.length_c   1.000
_cell.angle_alpha   90.00
_cell.angle_beta   90.00
_cell.angle_gamma   90.00
#
_symmetry.space_group_name_H-M   'P 1'
#
loop_
_entity.id
_entity.type
_entity.pdbx_description
1 polymer ?
#
loop_
_entity_poly.entity_id
_entity_poly.type
_entity_poly.pdbx_seq_one_letter_code
_entity_poly.pdbx_strand_id
1 'polypeptide(L)' 'METTGPLAPYRVLDLTDESGFSCGKILADLGADVIKIEPPGGDAARLIGPFPGDRPDPGKSLYF' A
#
# COMPACT_ATOMS: atom_id res chain seq x y z
N MET A 1 -17.52 4.77 7.24
CA MET A 1 -16.85 5.16 8.49
C MET A 1 -16.12 6.44 8.16
N GLU A 2 -16.41 7.55 8.85
CA GLU A 2 -15.64 8.77 8.63
C GLU A 2 -14.18 8.50 9.02
N THR A 3 -13.25 8.84 8.13
CA THR A 3 -11.83 8.81 8.44
C THR A 3 -11.54 9.92 9.45
N THR A 4 -10.94 9.57 10.58
CA THR A 4 -10.53 10.54 11.62
C THR A 4 -9.02 10.71 11.54
N GLY A 5 -8.52 11.94 11.56
CA GLY A 5 -7.08 12.22 11.56
C GLY A 5 -6.77 13.58 10.92
N PRO A 6 -5.54 14.09 11.09
CA PRO A 6 -5.13 15.40 10.55
C PRO A 6 -5.24 15.48 9.02
N LEU A 7 -5.25 14.34 8.31
CA LEU A 7 -5.38 14.28 6.84
C LEU A 7 -6.73 13.73 6.36
N ALA A 8 -7.71 13.56 7.25
CA ALA A 8 -9.05 13.03 6.94
C ALA A 8 -9.73 13.62 5.70
N PRO A 9 -9.64 14.93 5.40
CA PRO A 9 -10.32 15.51 4.24
C PRO A 9 -9.69 15.16 2.89
N TYR A 10 -8.51 14.55 2.87
CA TYR A 10 -7.73 14.36 1.64
C TYR A 10 -7.86 12.94 1.09
N ARG A 11 -7.95 12.86 -0.24
CA ARG A 11 -7.76 11.64 -1.03
C ARG A 11 -6.43 11.71 -1.75
N VAL A 12 -5.64 10.65 -1.66
CA VAL A 12 -4.29 10.55 -2.25
C VAL A 12 -4.29 9.41 -3.26
N LEU A 13 -3.79 9.69 -4.47
CA LEU A 13 -3.47 8.65 -5.44
C LEU A 13 -1.99 8.33 -5.30
N ASP A 14 -1.68 7.14 -4.81
CA ASP A 14 -0.31 6.67 -4.67
C ASP A 14 0.10 5.88 -5.92
N LEU A 15 0.96 6.50 -6.73
CA LEU A 15 1.53 5.92 -7.96
C LEU A 15 2.99 5.47 -7.73
N THR A 16 3.47 5.50 -6.48
CA THR A 16 4.84 5.12 -6.17
C THR A 16 5.05 3.62 -6.31
N ASP A 17 6.31 3.22 -6.46
CA ASP A 17 6.74 1.84 -6.38
C ASP A 17 7.30 1.52 -4.98
N GLU A 18 8.09 0.45 -4.89
CA GLU A 18 8.79 0.01 -3.67
C GLU A 18 9.47 1.16 -2.90
N SER A 19 10.05 2.13 -3.61
CA SER A 19 10.78 3.24 -2.97
C SER A 19 9.88 4.21 -2.21
N GLY A 20 8.57 4.25 -2.51
CA GLY A 20 7.64 5.24 -1.98
C GLY A 20 6.43 4.70 -1.22
N PHE A 21 6.19 3.38 -1.21
CA PHE A 21 5.01 2.77 -0.57
C PHE A 21 4.80 3.17 0.91
N SER A 22 5.89 3.43 1.65
CA SER A 22 5.85 3.87 3.05
C SER A 22 5.19 5.25 3.19
N CYS A 23 5.35 6.14 2.21
CA CYS A 23 4.72 7.45 2.21
C CYS A 23 3.20 7.33 2.15
N GLY A 24 2.66 6.52 1.23
CA GLY A 24 1.22 6.27 1.13
C GLY A 24 0.66 5.70 2.43
N LYS A 25 1.38 4.76 3.05
CA LYS A 25 1.00 4.19 4.34
C LYS A 25 0.94 5.22 5.47
N ILE A 26 1.96 6.08 5.61
CA ILE A 26 1.98 7.13 6.63
C ILE A 26 0.80 8.11 6.44
N LEU A 27 0.48 8.48 5.20
CA LEU A 27 -0.65 9.37 4.92
C LEU A 27 -1.99 8.72 5.29
N ALA A 28 -2.15 7.42 5.02
CA ALA A 28 -3.34 6.65 5.41
C ALA A 28 -3.46 6.54 6.93
N ASP A 29 -2.36 6.26 7.64
CA ASP A 29 -2.34 6.19 9.11
C ASP A 29 -2.69 7.57 9.75
N LEU A 30 -2.41 8.68 9.05
CA LEU A 30 -2.81 10.04 9.42
C LEU A 30 -4.26 10.41 8.99
N GLY A 31 -4.99 9.48 8.40
CA GLY A 31 -6.42 9.59 8.08
C GLY A 31 -6.75 9.89 6.63
N ALA A 32 -5.78 10.03 5.74
CA ALA A 32 -6.07 10.24 4.31
C ALA A 32 -6.71 8.99 3.68
N ASP A 33 -7.59 9.19 2.70
CA ASP A 33 -8.08 8.11 1.84
C ASP A 33 -7.07 7.84 0.72
N VAL A 34 -6.20 6.85 0.92
CA VAL A 34 -5.10 6.55 0.00
C VAL A 34 -5.48 5.38 -0.92
N ILE A 35 -5.46 5.65 -2.22
CA ILE A 35 -5.70 4.65 -3.27
C ILE A 35 -4.36 4.36 -3.94
N LYS A 36 -3.85 3.14 -3.74
CA LYS A 36 -2.69 2.64 -4.48
C LYS A 36 -3.11 2.33 -5.91
N ILE A 37 -2.44 2.96 -6.87
CA ILE A 37 -2.63 2.69 -8.30
C ILE A 37 -1.48 1.77 -8.74
N GLU A 38 -1.84 0.61 -9.27
CA GLU A 38 -0.88 -0.42 -9.69
C GLU A 38 -0.97 -0.68 -11.19
N PRO A 39 0.13 -1.07 -11.84
CA PRO A 39 0.09 -1.48 -13.23
C PRO A 39 -0.71 -2.79 -13.40
N PRO A 40 -1.11 -3.14 -14.63
CA PRO A 40 -1.66 -4.47 -14.92
C PRO A 40 -0.69 -5.56 -14.43
N GLY A 41 -1.18 -6.49 -13.61
CA GLY A 41 -0.37 -7.53 -12.96
C GLY A 41 0.05 -7.21 -11.51
N GLY A 42 -0.16 -5.98 -11.05
CA GLY A 42 0.15 -5.55 -9.68
C GLY A 42 1.57 -5.01 -9.53
N ASP A 43 1.84 -4.44 -8.36
CA ASP A 43 3.15 -3.96 -7.94
C ASP A 43 4.15 -5.12 -7.83
N ALA A 44 5.36 -4.95 -8.36
CA ALA A 44 6.40 -5.98 -8.33
C ALA A 44 6.81 -6.37 -6.89
N ALA A 45 6.69 -5.43 -5.94
CA ALA A 45 6.99 -5.69 -4.53
C ALA A 45 6.09 -6.77 -3.91
N ARG A 46 4.90 -7.02 -4.48
CA ARG A 46 4.01 -8.12 -4.07
C ARG A 46 4.63 -9.50 -4.24
N LEU A 47 5.67 -9.63 -5.08
CA LEU A 47 6.38 -10.88 -5.32
C LEU A 47 7.63 -11.04 -4.44
N ILE A 48 7.94 -10.04 -3.62
CA ILE A 48 9.06 -10.10 -2.68
C ILE A 48 8.59 -10.84 -1.42
N GLY A 49 9.33 -11.87 -1.03
CA GLY A 49 9.09 -12.59 0.21
C GLY A 49 9.51 -11.78 1.45
N PRO A 50 9.23 -12.29 2.66
CA PRO A 50 8.75 -13.63 2.93
C PRO A 50 7.26 -13.80 2.67
N PHE A 51 6.82 -15.05 2.48
CA PHE A 51 5.41 -15.40 2.32
C PHE A 51 4.97 -16.36 3.44
N PRO A 52 3.70 -16.32 3.88
CA PRO A 52 3.17 -17.28 4.84
C PRO A 52 3.41 -18.74 4.38
N GLY A 53 4.18 -19.48 5.18
CA GLY A 53 4.54 -20.87 4.88
C GLY A 53 5.40 -21.06 3.63
N ASP A 54 6.19 -20.04 3.26
CA ASP A 54 7.10 -20.04 2.12
C ASP A 54 6.43 -20.34 0.75
N ARG A 55 5.15 -20.00 0.64
CA ARG A 55 4.35 -20.16 -0.59
C ARG A 55 4.10 -18.80 -1.25
N PRO A 56 4.71 -18.51 -2.41
CA PRO A 56 4.49 -17.26 -3.12
C PRO A 56 3.01 -17.02 -3.43
N ASP A 57 2.51 -15.87 -2.98
CA ASP A 57 1.17 -15.37 -3.24
C ASP A 57 1.24 -13.83 -3.25
N PRO A 58 0.99 -13.16 -4.38
CA PRO A 58 1.07 -11.70 -4.49
C PRO A 58 0.15 -10.94 -3.52
N GLY A 59 -0.91 -11.58 -3.03
CA GLY A 59 -1.81 -11.01 -2.03
C GLY A 59 -1.35 -11.24 -0.58
N LYS A 60 -0.24 -11.95 -0.37
CA LYS A 60 0.26 -12.35 0.96
C LYS A 60 1.77 -12.19 1.11
N SER A 61 2.41 -11.34 0.33
CA SER A 61 3.76 -10.88 0.69
C SER A 61 3.72 -10.26 2.09
N LEU A 62 4.73 -10.56 2.91
CA LEU A 62 4.94 -9.88 4.20
C LEU A 62 5.89 -8.68 4.08
N TYR A 63 6.43 -8.46 2.87
CA TYR A 63 7.21 -7.28 2.53
C TYR A 63 6.30 -6.11 2.11
N PHE A 64 5.25 -6.42 1.36
CA PHE A 64 4.25 -5.47 0.85
C PHE A 64 3.05 -5.36 1.80
#